data_AF-G2QIN1-F1
#
_entry.id   AF-G2QIN1-F1
#
_cell.length_a   1.000
_cell.length_b   1.000
_cell.length_c   1.000
_cell.angle_alpha   90.00
_cell.angle_beta   90.00
_cell.angle_gamma   90.00
#
_symmetry.space_group_name_H-M   'P 1'
#
loop_
_entity.id
_entity.type
_entity.pdbx_description
1 polymer ?
#
loop_
_entity_poly.entity_id
_entity_poly.type
_entity_poly.pdbx_seq_one_letter_code
_entity_poly.pdbx_strand_id
1 'polypeptide(L)'
;MVKHDIQINTQYRRFLQTDITEIEELGRGSGGVLNSATSKPLAVYKDEEGKMHKYSALCPHMKGVVCWNDVEKSFDCPVHGSRFSKDGIRVVGPAKANLAPADNKAGAEDQEYAGGSSM
;
A
#
# COMPACT_ATOMS: atom_id res chain seq x y z
N MET A 1 -2.11 28.67 14.67
CA MET A 1 -1.28 28.14 13.58
C MET A 1 -0.75 26.75 13.93
N VAL A 2 0.14 26.61 14.91
CA VAL A 2 0.79 25.34 15.30
C VAL A 2 -0.17 24.16 15.56
N LYS A 3 -1.32 24.37 16.22
CA LYS A 3 -2.28 23.28 16.49
C LYS A 3 -2.91 22.69 15.22
N HIS A 4 -3.20 23.53 14.22
CA HIS A 4 -3.76 23.07 12.95
C HIS A 4 -2.72 22.29 12.15
N ASP A 5 -1.46 22.75 12.14
CA ASP A 5 -0.36 22.08 11.44
C ASP A 5 -0.03 20.72 12.07
N ILE A 6 -0.07 20.62 13.41
CA ILE A 6 0.06 19.35 14.12
C ILE A 6 -1.06 18.40 13.72
N GLN A 7 -2.31 18.87 13.67
CA GLN A 7 -3.47 18.05 13.32
C GLN A 7 -3.38 17.50 11.90
N ILE A 8 -2.97 18.32 10.93
CA ILE A 8 -2.77 17.90 9.53
C ILE A 8 -1.71 16.79 9.45
N ASN A 9 -0.61 16.93 10.18
CA ASN A 9 0.48 15.97 10.13
C ASN A 9 0.25 14.70 10.94
N THR A 10 -0.80 14.63 11.78
CA THR A 10 -1.10 13.41 12.54
C THR A 10 -1.35 12.19 11.66
N GLN A 11 -1.79 12.38 10.41
CA GLN A 11 -2.02 11.30 9.47
C GLN A 11 -0.72 10.60 9.04
N TYR A 12 0.44 11.25 9.19
CA TYR A 12 1.75 10.65 8.96
C TYR A 12 2.26 9.82 10.16
N ARG A 13 1.52 9.75 11.27
CA ARG A 13 1.90 8.91 12.43
C ARG A 13 2.05 7.43 12.08
N ARG A 14 1.49 6.96 10.96
CA ARG A 14 1.67 5.59 10.48
C ARG A 14 3.13 5.24 10.14
N PHE A 15 4.01 6.22 9.98
CA PHE A 15 5.46 5.98 9.97
C PHE A 15 6.01 5.39 11.28
N LEU A 16 5.21 5.36 12.36
CA LEU A 16 5.56 4.75 13.64
C LEU A 16 4.69 3.54 13.97
N GLN A 17 3.78 3.14 13.08
CA GLN A 17 2.85 2.03 13.29
C GLN A 17 3.12 0.92 12.28
N THR A 18 2.84 -0.32 12.70
CA THR A 18 2.93 -1.53 11.88
C THR A 18 1.66 -2.33 12.11
N ASP A 19 1.08 -2.90 11.05
CA ASP A 19 -0.08 -3.80 11.17
C ASP A 19 0.39 -5.22 11.52
N ILE A 20 1.61 -5.58 11.11
CA ILE A 20 2.26 -6.87 11.35
C ILE A 20 3.71 -6.68 11.79
N THR A 21 4.23 -7.60 12.59
CA THR A 21 5.66 -7.63 12.99
C THR A 21 6.47 -8.61 12.16
N GLU A 22 5.85 -9.72 11.75
CA GLU A 22 6.44 -10.75 10.90
C GLU A 22 5.52 -11.04 9.72
N ILE A 23 6.11 -11.30 8.54
CA ILE A 23 5.34 -11.52 7.31
C ILE A 23 4.72 -12.93 7.30
N GLU A 24 5.40 -13.86 7.95
CA GLU A 24 5.12 -15.29 7.97
C GLU A 24 3.82 -15.60 8.74
N GLU A 25 3.52 -14.80 9.76
CA GLU A 25 2.31 -14.91 10.59
C GLU A 25 1.03 -14.48 9.87
N LEU A 26 1.15 -13.86 8.70
CA LEU A 26 0.00 -13.41 7.92
C LEU A 26 -0.84 -14.62 7.46
N GLY A 27 -2.13 -14.56 7.76
CA GLY A 27 -3.12 -15.52 7.25
C GLY A 27 -3.26 -15.44 5.73
N ARG A 28 -3.72 -16.53 5.10
CA ARG A 28 -4.13 -16.51 3.68
C ARG A 28 -5.27 -15.50 3.47
N GLY A 29 -5.32 -14.86 2.31
CA GLY A 29 -6.31 -13.84 2.00
C GLY A 29 -6.22 -12.57 2.87
N SER A 30 -5.08 -12.36 3.53
CA SER A 30 -4.88 -11.26 4.48
C SER A 30 -3.69 -10.40 4.08
N GLY A 31 -3.69 -9.16 4.56
CA GLY A 31 -2.67 -8.16 4.27
C GLY A 31 -2.22 -7.43 5.53
N GLY A 32 -1.11 -6.71 5.41
CA GLY A 32 -0.57 -5.91 6.49
C GLY A 32 0.54 -5.00 6.01
N VAL A 33 0.78 -3.92 6.76
CA VAL A 33 1.96 -3.08 6.59
C VAL A 33 3.00 -3.44 7.63
N LEU A 34 4.21 -3.76 7.16
CA LEU A 34 5.40 -3.91 7.97
C LEU A 34 6.19 -2.60 7.96
N ASN A 35 6.44 -2.04 9.13
CA ASN A 35 7.21 -0.83 9.28
C ASN A 35 8.39 -1.08 10.23
N SER A 36 9.54 -1.46 9.67
CA SER A 36 10.75 -1.66 10.46
C SER A 36 11.49 -0.32 10.65
N ALA A 37 12.08 -0.12 11.83
CA ALA A 37 12.81 1.10 12.14
C ALA A 37 14.01 1.37 11.20
N THR A 38 14.50 0.33 10.52
CA THR A 38 15.74 0.36 9.72
C THR A 38 15.50 0.30 8.21
N SER A 39 14.26 0.05 7.76
CA SER A 39 13.96 -0.13 6.33
C SER A 39 12.75 0.68 5.90
N LYS A 40 12.54 0.79 4.58
CA LYS A 40 11.32 1.41 4.03
C LYS A 40 10.11 0.54 4.40
N PRO A 41 8.95 1.15 4.73
CA PRO A 41 7.77 0.39 5.08
C PRO A 41 7.24 -0.40 3.87
N LEU A 42 6.80 -1.62 4.13
CA LEU A 42 6.33 -2.59 3.13
C LEU A 42 4.86 -2.89 3.33
N ALA A 43 4.10 -2.87 2.23
CA ALA A 43 2.75 -3.39 2.18
C ALA A 43 2.83 -4.84 1.67
N VAL A 44 2.24 -5.77 2.41
CA VAL A 44 2.34 -7.21 2.15
C VAL A 44 0.95 -7.82 2.11
N TYR A 45 0.70 -8.64 1.10
CA TYR A 45 -0.52 -9.42 0.97
C TYR A 45 -0.15 -10.88 0.74
N LYS A 46 -0.80 -11.80 1.47
CA LYS A 46 -0.69 -13.23 1.26
C LYS A 46 -1.96 -13.71 0.58
N ASP A 47 -1.82 -14.23 -0.63
CA ASP A 47 -2.98 -14.75 -1.35
C ASP A 47 -3.50 -16.07 -0.77
N GLU A 48 -4.59 -16.56 -1.36
CA GLU A 48 -5.25 -17.80 -0.94
C GLU A 48 -4.37 -19.04 -1.16
N GLU A 49 -3.43 -18.98 -2.10
CA GLU A 49 -2.46 -20.04 -2.37
C GLU A 49 -1.28 -19.99 -1.37
N GLY A 50 -1.16 -18.88 -0.63
CA GLY A 50 -0.11 -18.65 0.36
C GLY A 50 1.11 -17.92 -0.21
N LYS A 51 1.06 -17.44 -1.46
CA LYS A 51 2.12 -16.65 -2.06
C LYS A 51 2.07 -15.22 -1.54
N MET A 52 3.25 -14.70 -1.24
CA MET A 52 3.45 -13.35 -0.70
C MET A 52 3.65 -12.34 -1.83
N HIS A 53 2.86 -11.28 -1.82
CA HIS A 53 2.96 -10.11 -2.70
C HIS A 53 3.45 -8.93 -1.88
N LYS A 54 4.50 -8.24 -2.35
CA LYS A 54 5.17 -7.19 -1.59
C LYS A 54 5.29 -5.91 -2.41
N TYR A 55 4.89 -4.80 -1.79
CA TYR A 55 4.92 -3.47 -2.36
C TYR A 55 5.52 -2.47 -1.37
N SER A 56 5.94 -1.32 -1.87
CA SER A 56 6.16 -0.14 -1.04
C SER A 56 4.84 0.26 -0.35
N ALA A 57 4.88 0.46 0.96
CA ALA A 57 3.73 1.01 1.69
C ALA A 57 3.59 2.54 1.52
N LEU A 58 4.50 3.18 0.78
CA LEU A 58 4.45 4.62 0.56
C LEU A 58 3.49 4.95 -0.59
N CYS A 59 2.37 5.58 -0.24
CA CYS A 59 1.40 6.08 -1.21
C CYS A 59 2.10 7.01 -2.23
N PRO A 60 1.95 6.77 -3.54
CA PRO A 60 2.61 7.58 -4.57
C PRO A 60 2.08 9.02 -4.67
N HIS A 61 0.98 9.35 -3.98
CA HIS A 61 0.48 10.72 -3.91
C HIS A 61 1.44 11.64 -3.13
N MET A 62 1.56 11.44 -1.81
CA MET A 62 2.38 12.28 -0.92
C MET A 62 3.08 11.46 0.16
N LYS A 63 3.40 10.20 -0.13
CA LYS A 63 4.21 9.31 0.73
C LYS A 63 3.62 9.03 2.12
N GLY A 64 2.31 9.16 2.28
CA GLY A 64 1.60 8.58 3.43
C GLY A 64 1.79 7.06 3.45
N VAL A 65 1.99 6.49 4.64
CA VAL A 65 2.04 5.03 4.83
C VAL A 65 0.62 4.50 4.80
N VAL A 66 0.35 3.53 3.91
CA VAL A 66 -0.97 2.88 3.79
C VAL A 66 -1.29 2.01 5.02
N CYS A 67 -2.52 1.51 5.10
CA CYS A 67 -2.96 0.51 6.07
C CYS A 67 -3.75 -0.59 5.36
N TRP A 68 -3.66 -1.82 5.86
CA TRP A 68 -4.55 -2.88 5.39
C TRP A 68 -5.99 -2.61 5.82
N ASN A 69 -6.93 -2.78 4.89
CA ASN A 69 -8.36 -2.80 5.13
C ASN A 69 -8.86 -4.21 4.90
N ASP A 70 -9.23 -4.88 5.99
CA ASP A 70 -9.61 -6.29 5.92
C ASP A 70 -10.98 -6.54 5.29
N VAL A 71 -11.89 -5.57 5.39
CA VAL A 71 -13.23 -5.67 4.80
C VAL A 71 -13.15 -5.55 3.28
N GLU A 72 -12.38 -4.57 2.80
CA GLU A 72 -12.27 -4.24 1.37
C GLU A 72 -11.15 -5.01 0.66
N LYS A 73 -10.32 -5.74 1.43
CA LYS A 73 -9.11 -6.42 0.95
C LYS A 73 -8.23 -5.46 0.11
N SER A 74 -7.93 -4.31 0.70
CA SER A 74 -7.26 -3.19 0.06
C SER A 74 -6.20 -2.55 0.96
N PHE A 75 -5.32 -1.75 0.37
CA PHE A 75 -4.43 -0.84 1.08
C PHE A 75 -4.97 0.59 0.98
N ASP A 76 -5.28 1.20 2.12
CA ASP A 76 -5.88 2.52 2.19
C ASP A 76 -4.87 3.54 2.73
N CYS A 77 -4.77 4.70 2.07
CA CYS A 77 -3.92 5.81 2.51
C CYS A 77 -4.75 6.77 3.38
N PRO A 78 -4.50 6.84 4.71
CA PRO A 78 -5.32 7.65 5.60
C PRO A 78 -5.10 9.16 5.44
N VAL A 79 -4.04 9.57 4.71
CA VAL A 79 -3.69 10.99 4.59
C VAL A 79 -4.68 11.73 3.69
N HIS A 80 -5.03 11.15 2.53
CA HIS A 80 -5.90 11.79 1.55
C HIS A 80 -6.88 10.81 0.87
N GLY A 81 -7.02 9.58 1.38
CA GLY A 81 -8.06 8.63 0.94
C GLY A 81 -7.76 7.85 -0.34
N SER A 82 -6.53 7.82 -0.85
CA SER A 82 -6.19 6.91 -1.95
C SER A 82 -6.33 5.45 -1.53
N ARG A 83 -6.91 4.61 -2.38
CA ARG A 83 -7.06 3.17 -2.16
C ARG A 83 -6.38 2.36 -3.26
N PHE A 84 -5.72 1.30 -2.86
CA PHE A 84 -5.04 0.34 -3.74
C PHE A 84 -5.59 -1.06 -3.48
N SER A 85 -5.74 -1.89 -4.51
CA SER A 85 -6.14 -3.29 -4.33
C SER A 85 -5.08 -4.06 -3.52
N LYS A 86 -5.42 -5.28 -3.11
CA LYS A 86 -4.46 -6.24 -2.54
C LYS A 86 -3.22 -6.48 -3.42
N ASP A 87 -3.35 -6.27 -4.74
CA ASP A 87 -2.27 -6.39 -5.73
C ASP A 87 -1.54 -5.05 -6.00
N GLY A 88 -1.77 -4.03 -5.17
CA GLY A 88 -1.13 -2.72 -5.26
C GLY A 88 -1.66 -1.80 -6.37
N ILE A 89 -2.73 -2.19 -7.07
CA ILE A 89 -3.31 -1.41 -8.18
C ILE A 89 -4.18 -0.29 -7.64
N ARG A 90 -4.02 0.94 -8.16
CA ARG A 90 -4.81 2.09 -7.72
C ARG A 90 -6.29 1.92 -8.09
N VAL A 91 -7.14 1.88 -7.07
CA VAL A 91 -8.61 1.84 -7.20
C VAL A 91 -9.21 3.23 -7.05
N VAL A 92 -8.79 3.99 -6.02
CA VAL A 92 -9.32 5.34 -5.73
C VAL A 92 -8.17 6.34 -5.62
N GLY A 93 -8.34 7.51 -6.25
CA GLY A 93 -7.40 8.64 -6.18
C GLY A 93 -7.39 9.34 -4.80
N PRO A 94 -6.61 10.40 -4.59
CA PRO A 94 -5.93 11.24 -5.59
C PRO A 94 -4.61 10.72 -6.18
N ALA A 95 -4.07 9.60 -5.69
CA ALA A 95 -2.91 8.97 -6.29
C ALA A 95 -3.09 8.73 -7.80
N LYS A 96 -2.04 8.95 -8.59
CA LYS A 96 -2.06 8.75 -10.06
C LYS A 96 -1.29 7.52 -10.54
N ALA A 97 -0.67 6.79 -9.62
CA ALA A 97 0.11 5.59 -9.90
C ALA A 97 -0.25 4.46 -8.92
N ASN A 98 0.15 3.24 -9.26
CA ASN A 98 0.06 2.06 -8.40
C ASN A 98 1.11 2.11 -7.28
N LEU A 99 0.99 1.22 -6.29
CA LEU A 99 2.09 0.96 -5.36
C LEU A 99 3.27 0.34 -6.12
N ALA A 100 4.49 0.77 -5.79
CA ALA A 100 5.69 0.21 -6.41
C ALA A 100 5.98 -1.19 -5.83
N PRO A 101 6.35 -2.19 -6.65
CA PRO A 101 6.83 -3.48 -6.15
C PRO A 101 8.04 -3.31 -5.22
N ALA A 102 8.15 -4.15 -4.18
CA ALA A 102 9.26 -4.09 -3.23
C ALA A 102 10.59 -4.58 -3.83
N ASP A 103 10.52 -5.60 -4.69
CA ASP A 103 11.67 -6.26 -5.30
C ASP A 103 11.97 -5.63 -6.67
N ASN A 104 12.66 -4.48 -6.69
CA ASN A 104 13.21 -3.95 -7.94
C ASN A 104 14.46 -4.76 -8.36
N LYS A 105 14.24 -6.00 -8.82
CA LYS A 105 15.12 -6.75 -9.74
C LYS A 105 14.31 -7.59 -10.73
N ALA A 106 13.74 -6.93 -11.72
CA ALA A 106 13.56 -7.43 -13.09
C ALA A 106 12.98 -6.28 -13.92
N GLY A 107 13.70 -5.88 -14.98
CA GLY A 107 13.10 -5.05 -16.02
C GLY A 107 12.12 -5.89 -16.85
N ALA A 108 11.13 -5.19 -17.43
CA ALA A 108 10.29 -5.58 -18.56
C ALA A 108 9.67 -6.99 -18.56
N GLU A 109 8.35 -7.07 -18.38
CA GLU A 109 7.44 -7.82 -19.27
C GLU A 109 5.97 -7.55 -18.85
N ASP A 110 5.25 -6.98 -19.81
CA ASP A 110 3.79 -7.00 -20.07
C ASP A 110 2.80 -6.39 -19.05
N GLN A 111 2.58 -5.08 -19.21
CA GLN A 111 1.25 -4.49 -19.01
C GLN A 111 0.56 -4.39 -20.37
N GLU A 112 -0.11 -5.46 -20.77
CA GLU A 112 -1.13 -5.38 -21.82
C GLU A 112 -2.34 -4.65 -21.24
N TYR A 113 -2.36 -3.34 -21.47
CA TYR A 113 -3.51 -2.48 -21.22
C TYR A 113 -4.55 -2.81 -22.29
N ALA A 114 -5.46 -3.75 -22.00
CA ALA A 114 -6.58 -4.04 -22.87
C ALA A 114 -7.43 -2.77 -23.03
N GLY A 115 -7.24 -2.10 -24.17
CA GLY A 115 -8.03 -0.96 -24.59
C GLY A 115 -9.50 -1.35 -24.75
N GLY A 116 -10.35 -0.72 -23.97
CA GLY A 116 -11.79 -0.65 -24.20
C GLY A 116 -12.19 0.80 -24.44
N SER A 117 -11.80 1.36 -25.59
CA SER A 117 -12.41 2.59 -26.10
C SER A 117 -13.72 2.22 -26.77
N SER A 118 -14.85 2.67 -26.23
CA SER A 118 -16.12 2.66 -26.94
C SER A 118 -16.86 3.96 -26.64
N MET A 119 -16.63 4.93 -27.53
CA MET A 119 -17.56 5.88 -28.19
C MET A 119 -16.81 7.15 -28.59
#